data_AF-I6NEC3-F1
#
_entry.id   AF-I6NEC3-F1
#
_cell.length_a   1.000
_cell.length_b   1.000
_cell.length_c   1.000
_cell.angle_alpha   90.00
_cell.angle_beta   90.00
_cell.angle_gamma   90.00
#
_symmetry.space_group_name_H-M   'P 1'
#
loop_
_entity.id
_entity.type
_entity.pdbx_description
1 polymer ?
#
loop_
_entity_poly.entity_id
_entity_poly.type
_entity_poly.pdbx_seq_one_letter_code
_entity_poly.pdbx_strand_id
1 'polypeptide(L)'
;SKALSDQPDGSFVVRNASTPGDFTLCVKFEGQVKLLKIVVKDGKCGFNSDSMTHQSVTNLVDFHRKISLNLYNDALNVCLLYPVSVRRNSQNGKPLFKKGHLQQRLVLTAKNDKEWRDRLEMEALRAVHLAFERGAKLFDACHQEMEKAEGLYHSLNQSIKETELKLRQLVPLATVEREISEEIQTSLSTSEMIKEVFVSNGEFIKESIRRMRAELKELLEKKQELSKITDEIESKKQHAKHRLSELMEVRNAVYDQMDPSLCTRMAQLLDTGGELINSEPMKVTQLLADLELRWTPAQFLMCSSSKENAANALIHARYRIAQLDKAVGLKREPMDGIFLIRASKSYTDKLVLSVLHGERVSHCLIEQNEEGWGFEHSNVYLTTIHDFVRYYAHNSLETHADAIKTKLRVPAFDVATKEDTSKPMRNGPGQVWTP
;
A
#
# COMPACT_ATOMS: atom_id res chain seq x y z
N SER A 1 7.51 -9.74 24.05
CA SER A 1 6.93 -8.64 23.26
C SER A 1 5.51 -8.40 23.72
N LYS A 2 5.11 -7.17 24.10
CA LYS A 2 3.72 -6.84 24.47
C LYS A 2 2.72 -7.17 23.36
N ALA A 3 3.16 -7.19 22.10
CA ALA A 3 2.31 -7.52 20.95
C ALA A 3 1.83 -8.99 20.91
N LEU A 4 2.39 -9.87 21.74
CA LEU A 4 2.05 -11.30 21.79
C LEU A 4 1.43 -11.73 23.13
N SER A 5 1.07 -10.79 24.03
CA SER A 5 0.50 -11.13 25.34
C SER A 5 -0.83 -11.85 25.21
N ASP A 6 -1.74 -11.29 24.40
CA ASP A 6 -3.14 -11.70 24.27
C ASP A 6 -3.41 -12.47 22.97
N GLN A 7 -2.35 -12.96 22.33
CA GLN A 7 -2.41 -13.64 21.05
C GLN A 7 -2.39 -15.17 21.24
N PRO A 8 -3.07 -15.95 20.37
CA PRO A 8 -3.05 -17.40 20.45
C PRO A 8 -1.67 -18.01 20.15
N ASP A 9 -1.49 -19.28 20.50
CA ASP A 9 -0.27 -20.02 20.16
C ASP A 9 -0.09 -20.11 18.64
N GLY A 10 1.15 -20.00 18.18
CA GLY A 10 1.50 -19.85 16.76
C GLY A 10 1.46 -18.41 16.25
N SER A 11 1.05 -17.45 17.06
CA SER A 11 1.20 -16.02 16.74
C SER A 11 2.66 -15.59 16.78
N PHE A 12 3.13 -14.91 15.75
CA PHE A 12 4.56 -14.62 15.61
C PHE A 12 4.88 -13.25 15.00
N VAL A 13 6.07 -12.74 15.27
CA VAL A 13 6.63 -11.54 14.64
C VAL A 13 8.14 -11.71 14.42
N VAL A 14 8.63 -11.24 13.27
CA VAL A 14 10.07 -11.09 13.02
C VAL A 14 10.48 -9.63 13.20
N ARG A 15 11.57 -9.40 13.93
CA ARG A 15 12.15 -8.07 14.18
C ARG A 15 13.66 -8.10 13.98
N ASN A 16 14.28 -6.94 13.86
CA ASN A 16 15.75 -6.84 13.86
C ASN A 16 16.30 -7.37 15.18
N ALA A 17 17.39 -8.14 15.09
CA ALA A 17 18.18 -8.55 16.25
C ALA A 17 19.01 -7.37 16.77
N SER A 18 19.56 -7.52 17.98
CA SER A 18 20.57 -6.59 18.50
C SER A 18 21.89 -6.68 17.74
N THR A 19 22.14 -7.79 17.05
CA THR A 19 23.27 -7.96 16.12
C THR A 19 22.88 -7.39 14.76
N PRO A 20 23.60 -6.39 14.21
CA PRO A 20 23.33 -5.85 12.89
C PRO A 20 23.36 -6.95 11.81
N GLY A 21 22.34 -6.97 10.93
CA GLY A 21 22.22 -7.95 9.85
C GLY A 21 21.41 -9.22 10.21
N ASP A 22 21.23 -9.52 11.49
CA ASP A 22 20.45 -10.67 11.97
C ASP A 22 19.01 -10.29 12.35
N PHE A 23 18.15 -11.30 12.48
CA PHE A 23 16.75 -11.13 12.90
C PHE A 23 16.42 -11.94 14.15
N THR A 24 15.29 -11.62 14.77
CA THR A 24 14.71 -12.36 15.89
C THR A 24 13.26 -12.68 15.60
N LEU A 25 12.93 -13.96 15.55
CA LEU A 25 11.57 -14.47 15.53
C LEU A 25 11.04 -14.56 16.96
N CYS A 26 9.92 -13.90 17.23
CA CYS A 26 9.17 -14.05 18.46
C CYS A 26 7.92 -14.86 18.14
N VAL A 27 7.67 -15.97 18.82
CA VAL A 27 6.48 -16.82 18.62
C VAL A 27 5.81 -17.12 19.96
N LYS A 28 4.48 -17.12 19.99
CA LYS A 28 3.68 -17.52 21.14
C LYS A 28 3.54 -19.04 21.15
N PHE A 29 3.88 -19.67 22.26
CA PHE A 29 3.76 -21.12 22.45
C PHE A 29 3.57 -21.43 23.94
N GLU A 30 2.54 -22.22 24.25
CA GLU A 30 2.12 -22.59 25.60
C GLU A 30 1.95 -21.37 26.51
N GLY A 31 1.31 -20.32 25.98
CA GLY A 31 1.09 -19.07 26.70
C GLY A 31 2.33 -18.18 26.88
N GLN A 32 3.52 -18.64 26.50
CA GLN A 32 4.78 -17.91 26.62
C GLN A 32 5.28 -17.38 25.28
N VAL A 33 6.06 -16.29 25.30
CA VAL A 33 6.75 -15.78 24.10
C VAL A 33 8.14 -16.39 24.03
N LYS A 34 8.38 -17.21 23.01
CA LYS A 34 9.68 -17.81 22.70
C LYS A 34 10.40 -16.94 21.66
N LEU A 35 11.71 -16.80 21.83
CA LEU A 35 12.57 -15.94 21.01
C LEU A 35 13.62 -16.81 20.33
N LEU A 36 13.64 -16.79 18.99
CA LEU A 36 14.60 -17.51 18.17
C LEU A 36 15.42 -16.51 17.37
N LYS A 37 16.75 -16.62 17.43
CA LYS A 37 17.65 -15.82 16.60
C LYS A 37 17.66 -16.40 15.18
N ILE A 38 17.54 -15.54 14.17
CA ILE A 38 17.73 -15.90 12.77
C ILE A 38 19.05 -15.27 12.32
N VAL A 39 20.01 -16.11 11.99
CA VAL A 39 21.33 -15.69 11.50
C VAL A 39 21.25 -15.53 9.99
N VAL A 40 21.84 -14.45 9.47
CA VAL A 40 21.92 -14.19 8.01
C VAL A 40 23.38 -14.07 7.59
N LYS A 41 23.80 -14.89 6.63
CA LYS A 41 25.18 -14.96 6.16
C LYS A 41 25.21 -15.48 4.72
N ASP A 42 26.02 -14.85 3.87
CA ASP A 42 26.25 -15.27 2.48
C ASP A 42 24.96 -15.50 1.67
N GLY A 43 23.94 -14.65 1.90
CA GLY A 43 22.65 -14.73 1.21
C GLY A 43 21.73 -15.86 1.67
N LYS A 44 22.07 -16.59 2.75
CA LYS A 44 21.22 -17.61 3.38
C LYS A 44 20.85 -17.23 4.80
N CYS A 45 19.80 -17.83 5.33
CA CYS A 45 19.37 -17.65 6.72
C CYS A 45 18.90 -18.96 7.38
N GLY A 46 18.95 -18.98 8.71
CA GLY A 46 18.57 -20.14 9.53
C GLY A 46 18.56 -19.81 11.01
N PHE A 47 17.97 -20.70 11.83
CA PHE A 47 18.03 -20.59 13.29
C PHE A 47 19.37 -21.06 13.88
N ASN A 48 20.12 -21.85 13.13
CA ASN A 48 21.46 -22.32 13.50
C ASN A 48 22.47 -21.99 12.40
N SER A 49 23.71 -21.67 12.77
CA SER A 49 24.81 -21.35 11.83
C SER A 49 25.14 -22.52 10.91
N ASP A 50 24.92 -23.74 11.41
CA ASP A 50 25.31 -24.97 10.73
C ASP A 50 24.19 -25.51 9.81
N SER A 51 23.06 -24.80 9.76
CA SER A 51 21.80 -25.26 9.12
C SER A 51 21.11 -24.12 8.35
N MET A 52 21.88 -23.28 7.66
CA MET A 52 21.38 -22.13 6.91
C MET A 52 20.87 -22.54 5.53
N THR A 53 19.68 -23.16 5.49
CA THR A 53 19.11 -23.76 4.27
C THR A 53 18.18 -22.84 3.49
N HIS A 54 17.75 -21.71 4.07
CA HIS A 54 16.76 -20.82 3.46
C HIS A 54 17.41 -19.63 2.75
N GLN A 55 16.88 -19.26 1.58
CA GLN A 55 17.41 -18.16 0.74
C GLN A 55 16.96 -16.77 1.21
N SER A 56 15.95 -16.69 2.09
CA SER A 56 15.52 -15.43 2.71
C SER A 56 14.73 -15.70 3.98
N VAL A 57 14.65 -14.69 4.86
CA VAL A 57 13.84 -14.77 6.10
C VAL A 57 12.37 -15.07 5.80
N THR A 58 11.85 -14.55 4.69
CA THR A 58 10.49 -14.84 4.22
C THR A 58 10.33 -16.33 3.88
N ASN A 59 11.28 -16.92 3.14
CA ASN A 59 11.27 -18.35 2.82
C ASN A 59 11.34 -19.22 4.08
N LEU A 60 12.16 -18.83 5.06
CA LEU A 60 12.25 -19.51 6.36
C LEU A 60 10.92 -19.47 7.12
N VAL A 61 10.28 -18.30 7.15
CA VAL A 61 8.96 -18.13 7.77
C VAL A 61 7.95 -19.01 7.05
N ASP A 62 7.83 -18.91 5.72
CA ASP A 62 6.84 -19.64 4.92
C ASP A 62 6.98 -21.16 5.04
N PHE A 63 8.22 -21.67 5.14
CA PHE A 63 8.50 -23.06 5.45
C PHE A 63 7.89 -23.45 6.81
N HIS A 64 8.17 -22.66 7.84
CA HIS A 64 7.67 -22.92 9.20
C HIS A 64 6.19 -22.54 9.44
N ARG A 65 5.51 -21.98 8.45
CA ARG A 65 4.03 -21.91 8.45
C ARG A 65 3.40 -23.29 8.24
N LYS A 66 4.11 -24.17 7.52
CA LYS A 66 3.64 -25.52 7.17
C LYS A 66 4.32 -26.61 8.02
N ILE A 67 5.54 -26.36 8.47
CA ILE A 67 6.38 -27.32 9.18
C ILE A 67 6.69 -26.79 10.59
N SER A 68 6.40 -27.58 11.60
CA SER A 68 6.56 -27.19 13.00
C SER A 68 8.00 -26.79 13.34
N LEU A 69 8.17 -25.86 14.28
CA LEU A 69 9.48 -25.45 14.81
C LEU A 69 10.16 -26.57 15.61
N ASN A 70 9.48 -27.69 15.86
CA ASN A 70 10.08 -28.85 16.49
C ASN A 70 11.26 -29.43 15.70
N LEU A 71 11.29 -29.22 14.39
CA LEU A 71 12.42 -29.57 13.53
C LEU A 71 13.73 -28.87 13.95
N TYR A 72 13.61 -27.68 14.55
CA TYR A 72 14.75 -26.94 15.09
C TYR A 72 14.96 -27.22 16.58
N ASN A 73 13.88 -27.30 17.35
CA ASN A 73 13.94 -27.55 18.79
C ASN A 73 12.73 -28.38 19.19
N ASP A 74 12.93 -29.65 19.55
CA ASP A 74 11.88 -30.62 19.88
C ASP A 74 10.85 -30.10 20.90
N ALA A 75 11.24 -29.16 21.77
CA ALA A 75 10.35 -28.54 22.76
C ALA A 75 9.46 -27.42 22.20
N LEU A 76 9.54 -27.09 20.89
CA LEU A 76 8.77 -26.03 20.23
C LEU A 76 7.84 -26.61 19.16
N ASN A 77 6.88 -27.43 19.57
CA ASN A 77 5.91 -28.01 18.64
C ASN A 77 4.81 -27.02 18.23
N VAL A 78 5.17 -26.04 17.40
CA VAL A 78 4.29 -24.98 16.93
C VAL A 78 4.65 -24.53 15.51
N CYS A 79 3.64 -24.23 14.69
CA CYS A 79 3.81 -23.61 13.38
C CYS A 79 3.61 -22.08 13.46
N LEU A 80 4.15 -21.36 12.48
CA LEU A 80 3.98 -19.91 12.35
C LEU A 80 2.62 -19.59 11.70
N LEU A 81 1.56 -19.62 12.50
CA LEU A 81 0.18 -19.56 12.01
C LEU A 81 -0.30 -18.13 11.78
N TYR A 82 -0.11 -17.26 12.78
CA TYR A 82 -0.73 -15.94 12.81
C TYR A 82 0.34 -14.84 12.80
N PRO A 83 0.68 -14.26 11.64
CA PRO A 83 1.62 -13.16 11.59
C PRO A 83 1.04 -11.96 12.34
N VAL A 84 1.73 -11.51 13.38
CA VAL A 84 1.42 -10.30 14.13
C VAL A 84 2.19 -9.15 13.50
N SER A 85 1.45 -8.30 12.82
CA SER A 85 1.98 -7.08 12.24
C SER A 85 2.42 -6.14 13.36
N VAL A 86 3.72 -6.02 13.61
CA VAL A 86 4.26 -4.84 14.30
C VAL A 86 4.30 -3.72 13.27
N ARG A 87 3.13 -3.16 12.94
CA ARG A 87 3.04 -1.90 12.19
C ARG A 87 3.53 -0.78 13.10
N ARG A 88 4.83 -0.71 13.34
CA ARG A 88 5.49 0.53 13.76
C ARG A 88 5.89 1.29 12.50
N ASN A 89 4.91 1.73 11.72
CA ASN A 89 5.17 2.69 10.64
C ASN A 89 5.10 4.12 11.19
N SER A 90 5.95 4.37 12.18
CA SER A 90 6.44 5.70 12.50
C SER A 90 7.85 5.49 13.03
N GLN A 91 8.83 6.15 12.43
CA GLN A 91 10.24 6.04 12.81
C GLN A 91 10.52 6.36 14.31
N ASN A 92 9.51 6.75 15.09
CA ASN A 92 9.64 7.13 16.50
C ASN A 92 8.60 6.50 17.45
N GLY A 93 7.90 5.42 17.04
CA GLY A 93 6.92 4.75 17.92
C GLY A 93 5.71 5.61 18.30
N LYS A 94 5.43 6.67 17.52
CA LYS A 94 4.24 7.49 17.68
C LYS A 94 3.05 6.88 16.93
N PRO A 95 1.81 7.08 17.42
CA PRO A 95 0.58 6.72 16.72
C PRO A 95 0.63 7.22 15.27
N LEU A 96 0.18 6.41 14.30
CA LEU A 96 -0.02 6.89 12.93
C LEU A 96 -1.15 7.93 12.90
N PHE A 97 -2.18 7.74 13.73
CA PHE A 97 -3.33 8.62 13.87
C PHE A 97 -3.49 9.11 15.32
N LYS A 98 -3.73 10.42 15.52
CA LYS A 98 -4.24 10.93 16.82
C LYS A 98 -5.75 10.67 16.91
N LYS A 99 -6.29 10.44 18.11
CA LYS A 99 -7.75 10.21 18.33
C LYS A 99 -8.66 11.26 17.68
N GLY A 100 -8.23 12.53 17.61
CA GLY A 100 -9.00 13.60 16.97
C GLY A 100 -9.12 13.46 15.45
N HIS A 101 -8.19 12.76 14.80
CA HIS A 101 -8.15 12.63 13.35
C HIS A 101 -9.17 11.61 12.80
N LEU A 102 -9.73 10.78 13.68
CA LEU A 102 -10.53 9.61 13.28
C LEU A 102 -12.03 9.76 13.60
N GLN A 103 -12.54 10.98 13.81
CA GLN A 103 -13.89 11.25 14.32
C GLN A 103 -15.12 10.86 13.44
N GLN A 104 -14.98 9.97 12.46
CA GLN A 104 -16.05 9.50 11.59
C GLN A 104 -17.27 8.89 12.32
N ARG A 105 -17.11 8.42 13.56
CA ARG A 105 -18.23 7.97 14.39
C ARG A 105 -19.25 9.08 14.65
N LEU A 106 -18.82 10.35 14.65
CA LEU A 106 -19.70 11.50 14.89
C LEU A 106 -20.82 11.61 13.85
N VAL A 107 -20.65 11.01 12.67
CA VAL A 107 -21.68 10.97 11.63
C VAL A 107 -22.94 10.31 12.17
N LEU A 108 -22.78 9.23 12.93
CA LEU A 108 -23.87 8.43 13.49
C LEU A 108 -24.45 9.01 14.80
N THR A 109 -23.94 10.14 15.26
CA THR A 109 -24.44 10.83 16.47
C THR A 109 -25.24 12.08 16.13
N ALA A 110 -25.71 12.21 14.89
CA ALA A 110 -26.62 13.28 14.50
C ALA A 110 -27.87 13.30 15.40
N LYS A 111 -28.41 14.48 15.68
CA LYS A 111 -29.59 14.70 16.54
C LYS A 111 -30.85 15.10 15.78
N ASN A 112 -30.73 15.37 14.48
CA ASN A 112 -31.85 15.66 13.59
C ASN A 112 -31.48 15.36 12.13
N ASP A 113 -32.48 15.38 11.25
CA ASP A 113 -32.33 15.10 9.82
C ASP A 113 -31.34 16.04 9.12
N LYS A 114 -31.33 17.33 9.48
CA LYS A 114 -30.41 18.30 8.89
C LYS A 114 -28.96 17.94 9.25
N GLU A 115 -28.68 17.70 10.53
CA GLU A 115 -27.36 17.34 11.01
C GLU A 115 -26.88 16.02 10.39
N TRP A 116 -27.78 15.05 10.21
CA TRP A 116 -27.48 13.79 9.53
C TRP A 116 -27.06 14.02 8.07
N ARG A 117 -27.83 14.81 7.31
CA ARG A 117 -27.51 15.19 5.93
C ARG A 117 -26.16 15.91 5.83
N ASP A 118 -25.97 16.95 6.65
CA ASP A 118 -24.72 17.72 6.71
C ASP A 118 -23.52 16.78 6.96
N ARG A 119 -23.65 15.83 7.91
CA ARG A 119 -22.58 14.88 8.25
C ARG A 119 -22.31 13.86 7.13
N LEU A 120 -23.33 13.38 6.43
CA LEU A 120 -23.15 12.50 5.27
C LEU A 120 -22.45 13.20 4.12
N GLU A 121 -22.83 14.45 3.82
CA GLU A 121 -22.15 15.27 2.81
C GLU A 121 -20.68 15.48 3.18
N MET A 122 -20.41 15.78 4.45
CA MET A 122 -19.03 15.94 4.93
C MET A 122 -18.21 14.66 4.75
N GLU A 123 -18.77 13.49 5.04
CA GLU A 123 -18.05 12.23 4.81
C GLU A 123 -17.86 11.88 3.34
N ALA A 124 -18.83 12.24 2.49
CA ALA A 124 -18.68 12.07 1.06
C ALA A 124 -17.50 12.91 0.53
N LEU A 125 -17.40 14.18 0.96
CA LEU A 125 -16.28 15.04 0.62
C LEU A 125 -14.95 14.49 1.17
N ARG A 126 -14.94 14.02 2.43
CA ARG A 126 -13.74 13.42 3.03
C ARG A 126 -13.24 12.23 2.21
N ALA A 127 -14.14 11.34 1.78
CA ALA A 127 -13.76 10.15 1.02
C ALA A 127 -13.10 10.49 -0.33
N VAL A 128 -13.70 11.39 -1.11
CA VAL A 128 -13.16 11.78 -2.41
C VAL A 128 -11.89 12.63 -2.28
N HIS A 129 -11.81 13.49 -1.26
CA HIS A 129 -10.61 14.28 -0.98
C HIS A 129 -9.41 13.39 -0.64
N LEU A 130 -9.56 12.42 0.27
CA LEU A 130 -8.46 11.53 0.62
C LEU A 130 -8.03 10.62 -0.53
N ALA A 131 -8.96 10.24 -1.42
CA ALA A 131 -8.60 9.53 -2.64
C ALA A 131 -7.77 10.41 -3.58
N PHE A 132 -8.14 11.69 -3.74
CA PHE A 132 -7.33 12.67 -4.46
C PHE A 132 -5.94 12.82 -3.86
N GLU A 133 -5.82 12.98 -2.53
CA GLU A 133 -4.51 13.09 -1.85
C GLU A 133 -3.62 11.86 -2.10
N ARG A 134 -4.20 10.66 -2.10
CA ARG A 134 -3.45 9.43 -2.47
C ARG A 134 -3.01 9.44 -3.93
N GLY A 135 -3.86 9.93 -4.82
CA GLY A 135 -3.54 10.12 -6.24
C GLY A 135 -2.38 11.09 -6.42
N ALA A 136 -2.41 12.24 -5.73
CA ALA A 136 -1.37 13.25 -5.76
C ALA A 136 -0.03 12.70 -5.26
N LYS A 137 -0.04 12.02 -4.12
CA LYS A 137 1.14 11.36 -3.56
C LYS A 137 1.77 10.34 -4.52
N LEU A 138 0.97 9.56 -5.23
CA LEU A 138 1.47 8.59 -6.21
C LEU A 138 2.04 9.26 -7.46
N PHE A 139 1.40 10.34 -7.92
CA PHE A 139 1.94 11.16 -9.01
C PHE A 139 3.28 11.79 -8.61
N ASP A 140 3.37 12.40 -7.43
CA ASP A 140 4.61 13.00 -6.92
C ASP A 140 5.74 11.98 -6.79
N ALA A 141 5.43 10.76 -6.33
CA ALA A 141 6.40 9.67 -6.28
C ALA A 141 6.92 9.30 -7.67
N CYS A 142 6.03 9.12 -8.66
CA CYS A 142 6.43 8.85 -10.05
C CYS A 142 7.23 10.02 -10.66
N HIS A 143 6.86 11.26 -10.33
CA HIS A 143 7.56 12.44 -10.79
C HIS A 143 9.00 12.48 -10.25
N GLN A 144 9.19 12.25 -8.95
CA GLN A 144 10.52 12.19 -8.34
C GLN A 144 11.38 11.03 -8.85
N GLU A 145 10.77 9.87 -9.15
CA GLU A 145 11.47 8.76 -9.80
C GLU A 145 11.95 9.12 -11.20
N MET A 146 11.13 9.86 -11.96
CA MET A 146 11.50 10.36 -13.28
C MET A 146 12.66 11.35 -13.22
N GLU A 147 12.61 12.34 -12.32
CA GLU A 147 13.71 13.31 -12.16
C GLU A 147 15.04 12.63 -11.82
N LYS A 148 15.01 11.57 -11.00
CA LYS A 148 16.19 10.77 -10.68
C LYS A 148 16.71 10.00 -11.90
N ALA A 149 15.81 9.39 -12.68
CA ALA A 149 16.17 8.66 -13.88
C ALA A 149 16.80 9.58 -14.93
N GLU A 150 16.23 10.77 -15.14
CA GLU A 150 16.78 11.81 -16.03
C GLU A 150 18.16 12.30 -15.56
N GLY A 151 18.32 12.52 -14.24
CA GLY A 151 19.61 12.89 -13.65
C GLY A 151 20.70 11.83 -13.87
N LEU A 152 20.37 10.55 -13.66
CA LEU A 152 21.29 9.43 -13.93
C LEU A 152 21.61 9.32 -15.42
N TYR A 153 20.62 9.53 -16.29
CA TYR A 153 20.80 9.49 -17.74
C TYR A 153 21.73 10.60 -18.22
N HIS A 154 21.59 11.81 -17.64
CA HIS A 154 22.49 12.92 -17.92
C HIS A 154 23.94 12.61 -17.48
N SER A 155 24.13 12.14 -16.24
CA SER A 155 25.45 11.77 -15.72
C SER A 155 26.12 10.68 -16.56
N LEU A 156 25.36 9.67 -16.98
CA LEU A 156 25.86 8.60 -17.85
C LEU A 156 26.27 9.12 -19.23
N ASN A 157 25.49 10.02 -19.84
CA ASN A 157 25.86 10.65 -21.10
C ASN A 157 27.15 11.47 -20.99
N GLN A 158 27.36 12.16 -19.86
CA GLN A 158 28.59 12.89 -19.61
C GLN A 158 29.80 11.93 -19.54
N SER A 159 29.68 10.83 -18.79
CA SER A 159 30.74 9.81 -18.68
C SER A 159 31.08 9.19 -20.04
N ILE A 160 30.06 8.86 -20.86
CA ILE A 160 30.26 8.37 -22.22
C ILE A 160 31.07 9.38 -23.05
N LYS A 161 30.67 10.65 -23.04
CA LYS A 161 31.33 11.71 -23.80
C LYS A 161 32.80 11.91 -23.36
N GLU A 162 33.07 11.84 -22.06
CA GLU A 162 34.43 11.93 -21.52
C GLU A 162 35.30 10.73 -21.97
N THR A 163 34.77 9.51 -21.94
CA THR A 163 35.48 8.31 -22.40
C THR A 163 35.71 8.32 -23.91
N GLU A 164 34.73 8.77 -24.69
CA GLU A 164 34.88 9.00 -26.13
C GLU A 164 35.98 10.02 -26.45
N LEU A 165 36.06 11.11 -25.67
CA LEU A 165 37.10 12.14 -25.84
C LEU A 165 38.49 11.57 -25.54
N LYS A 166 38.65 10.81 -24.44
CA LYS A 166 39.92 10.15 -24.10
C LYS A 166 40.36 9.18 -25.19
N LEU A 167 39.44 8.38 -25.72
CA LEU A 167 39.72 7.47 -26.86
C LEU A 167 40.14 8.25 -28.11
N ARG A 168 39.45 9.36 -28.42
CA ARG A 168 39.79 10.22 -29.56
C ARG A 168 41.20 10.82 -29.45
N GLN A 169 41.68 11.07 -28.24
CA GLN A 169 43.04 11.56 -27.99
C GLN A 169 44.09 10.44 -28.00
N LEU A 170 43.78 9.28 -27.43
CA LEU A 170 44.74 8.17 -27.29
C LEU A 170 44.95 7.37 -28.58
N VAL A 171 43.94 7.25 -29.44
CA VAL A 171 44.08 6.51 -30.70
C VAL A 171 45.15 7.11 -31.63
N PRO A 172 45.20 8.43 -31.89
CA PRO A 172 46.29 9.03 -32.66
C PRO A 172 47.67 8.87 -32.00
N LEU A 173 47.75 9.00 -30.67
CA LEU A 173 49.00 8.79 -29.93
C LEU A 173 49.54 7.37 -30.12
N ALA A 174 48.67 6.35 -30.15
CA ALA A 174 49.07 4.98 -30.44
C ALA A 174 49.65 4.80 -31.85
N THR A 175 49.14 5.55 -32.82
CA THR A 175 49.66 5.55 -34.20
C THR A 175 51.06 6.15 -34.25
N VAL A 176 51.26 7.32 -33.63
CA VAL A 176 52.56 8.00 -33.57
C VAL A 176 53.59 7.16 -32.81
N GLU A 177 53.23 6.59 -31.66
CA GLU A 177 54.13 5.72 -30.87
C GLU A 177 54.58 4.50 -31.68
N ARG A 178 53.67 3.91 -32.46
CA ARG A 178 54.00 2.79 -33.35
C ARG A 178 55.00 3.20 -34.43
N GLU A 179 54.79 4.36 -35.07
CA GLU A 179 55.69 4.87 -36.12
C GLU A 179 57.09 5.16 -35.57
N ILE A 180 57.17 5.84 -34.41
CA ILE A 180 58.44 6.11 -33.73
C ILE A 180 59.13 4.82 -33.29
N SER A 181 58.37 3.86 -32.75
CA SER A 181 58.91 2.56 -32.33
C SER A 181 59.48 1.79 -33.52
N GLU A 182 58.81 1.79 -34.69
CA GLU A 182 59.32 1.18 -35.93
C GLU A 182 60.62 1.84 -36.39
N GLU A 183 60.70 3.18 -36.37
CA GLU A 183 61.91 3.93 -36.75
C GLU A 183 63.09 3.62 -35.81
N ILE A 184 62.86 3.72 -34.49
CA ILE A 184 63.86 3.44 -33.46
C ILE A 184 64.38 2.00 -33.55
N GLN A 185 63.53 1.04 -33.92
CA GLN A 185 63.94 -0.35 -34.03
C GLN A 185 64.92 -0.61 -35.17
N THR A 186 64.78 0.13 -36.27
CA THR A 186 65.70 0.07 -37.42
C THR A 186 67.01 0.81 -37.19
N SER A 187 67.09 1.69 -36.18
CA SER A 187 68.29 2.46 -35.88
C SER A 187 69.42 1.60 -35.31
N LEU A 188 70.61 1.74 -35.89
CA LEU A 188 71.87 1.13 -35.42
C LEU A 188 72.56 1.94 -34.32
N SER A 189 72.19 3.21 -34.12
CA SER A 189 72.82 4.12 -33.14
C SER A 189 72.07 4.21 -31.81
N THR A 190 70.86 3.64 -31.73
CA THR A 190 70.00 3.72 -30.54
C THR A 190 70.19 2.52 -29.62
N SER A 191 70.32 2.75 -28.31
CA SER A 191 70.50 1.71 -27.28
C SER A 191 69.32 0.74 -27.22
N GLU A 192 69.59 -0.54 -26.97
CA GLU A 192 68.57 -1.60 -26.81
C GLU A 192 67.58 -1.30 -25.68
N MET A 193 68.04 -0.65 -24.61
CA MET A 193 67.17 -0.23 -23.51
C MET A 193 66.09 0.77 -23.97
N ILE A 194 66.44 1.69 -24.88
CA ILE A 194 65.48 2.67 -25.41
C ILE A 194 64.47 1.97 -26.33
N LYS A 195 64.93 1.02 -27.14
CA LYS A 195 64.08 0.19 -27.99
C LYS A 195 63.00 -0.54 -27.19
N GLU A 196 63.38 -1.18 -26.08
CA GLU A 196 62.46 -1.87 -25.18
C GLU A 196 61.42 -0.92 -24.54
N VAL A 197 61.83 0.31 -24.18
CA VAL A 197 60.91 1.31 -23.59
C VAL A 197 59.79 1.69 -24.57
N PHE A 198 60.10 1.95 -25.84
CA PHE A 198 59.09 2.30 -26.84
C PHE A 198 58.13 1.13 -27.15
N VAL A 199 58.63 -0.10 -27.15
CA VAL A 199 57.78 -1.29 -27.27
C VAL A 199 56.81 -1.40 -26.09
N SER A 200 57.32 -1.26 -24.87
CA SER A 200 56.53 -1.30 -23.63
C SER A 200 55.46 -0.20 -23.58
N ASN A 201 55.84 1.04 -23.94
CA ASN A 201 54.90 2.16 -24.04
C ASN A 201 53.81 1.90 -25.07
N GLY A 202 54.16 1.36 -26.24
CA GLY A 202 53.22 0.97 -27.28
C GLY A 202 52.21 -0.08 -26.79
N GLU A 203 52.65 -1.09 -26.05
CA GLU A 203 51.77 -2.08 -25.42
C GLU A 203 50.85 -1.44 -24.37
N PHE A 204 51.39 -0.56 -23.52
CA PHE A 204 50.62 0.14 -22.50
C PHE A 204 49.49 1.01 -23.10
N ILE A 205 49.77 1.75 -24.17
CA ILE A 205 48.77 2.58 -24.85
C ILE A 205 47.70 1.68 -25.50
N LYS A 206 48.11 0.59 -26.17
CA LYS A 206 47.17 -0.38 -26.77
C LYS A 206 46.22 -0.98 -25.73
N GLU A 207 46.75 -1.41 -24.58
CA GLU A 207 45.95 -1.98 -23.50
C GLU A 207 45.03 -0.91 -22.88
N SER A 208 45.50 0.33 -22.72
CA SER A 208 44.68 1.45 -22.25
C SER A 208 43.50 1.73 -23.20
N ILE A 209 43.73 1.75 -24.51
CA ILE A 209 42.68 1.87 -25.54
C ILE A 209 41.68 0.71 -25.45
N ARG A 210 42.17 -0.53 -25.31
CA ARG A 210 41.32 -1.72 -25.17
C ARG A 210 40.41 -1.60 -23.94
N ARG A 211 40.95 -1.18 -22.79
CA ARG A 211 40.18 -0.98 -21.55
C ARG A 211 39.11 0.10 -21.70
N MET A 212 39.46 1.27 -22.23
CA MET A 212 38.45 2.33 -22.42
C MET A 212 37.39 1.96 -23.47
N ARG A 213 37.73 1.19 -24.51
CA ARG A 213 36.73 0.67 -25.46
C ARG A 213 35.76 -0.29 -24.79
N ALA A 214 36.26 -1.15 -23.89
CA ALA A 214 35.42 -2.04 -23.11
C ALA A 214 34.51 -1.24 -22.15
N GLU A 215 35.07 -0.25 -21.45
CA GLU A 215 34.31 0.67 -20.59
C GLU A 215 33.22 1.42 -21.38
N LEU A 216 33.56 1.99 -22.54
CA LEU A 216 32.60 2.68 -23.41
C LEU A 216 31.46 1.75 -23.83
N LYS A 217 31.78 0.50 -24.19
CA LYS A 217 30.75 -0.50 -24.53
C LYS A 217 29.82 -0.75 -23.35
N GLU A 218 30.36 -0.95 -22.15
CA GLU A 218 29.56 -1.15 -20.93
C GLU A 218 28.69 0.07 -20.61
N LEU A 219 29.21 1.28 -20.77
CA LEU A 219 28.44 2.52 -20.56
C LEU A 219 27.29 2.67 -21.56
N LEU A 220 27.51 2.28 -22.83
CA LEU A 220 26.46 2.30 -23.86
C LEU A 220 25.35 1.26 -23.58
N GLU A 221 25.72 0.07 -23.10
CA GLU A 221 24.76 -0.95 -22.67
C GLU A 221 23.92 -0.45 -21.48
N LYS A 222 24.57 0.12 -20.46
CA LYS A 222 23.87 0.77 -19.33
C LYS A 222 22.94 1.88 -19.77
N LYS A 223 23.32 2.67 -20.79
CA LYS A 223 22.48 3.75 -21.32
C LYS A 223 21.23 3.20 -22.00
N GLN A 224 21.37 2.10 -22.73
CA GLN A 224 20.23 1.44 -23.36
C GLN A 224 19.27 0.86 -22.30
N GLU A 225 19.79 0.25 -21.24
CA GLU A 225 18.99 -0.26 -20.13
C GLU A 225 18.24 0.87 -19.40
N LEU A 226 18.96 1.95 -19.07
CA LEU A 226 18.37 3.11 -18.39
C LEU A 226 17.29 3.78 -19.25
N SER A 227 17.47 3.85 -20.57
CA SER A 227 16.43 4.36 -21.48
C SER A 227 15.12 3.58 -21.36
N LYS A 228 15.19 2.24 -21.28
CA LYS A 228 13.99 1.40 -21.13
C LYS A 228 13.31 1.66 -19.78
N ILE A 229 14.08 1.78 -18.71
CA ILE A 229 13.57 2.10 -17.37
C ILE A 229 12.88 3.47 -17.36
N THR A 230 13.49 4.47 -18.01
CA THR A 230 12.90 5.82 -18.15
C THR A 230 11.57 5.77 -18.89
N ASP A 231 11.46 5.00 -19.98
CA ASP A 231 10.19 4.83 -20.72
C ASP A 231 9.10 4.17 -19.85
N GLU A 232 9.45 3.17 -19.04
CA GLU A 232 8.53 2.53 -18.09
C GLU A 232 8.06 3.50 -16.99
N ILE A 233 8.96 4.31 -16.44
CA ILE A 233 8.63 5.32 -15.42
C ILE A 233 7.72 6.39 -16.02
N GLU A 234 8.01 6.86 -17.24
CA GLU A 234 7.17 7.85 -17.92
C GLU A 234 5.77 7.30 -18.19
N SER A 235 5.64 6.03 -18.62
CA SER A 235 4.34 5.37 -18.77
C SER A 235 3.54 5.35 -17.44
N LYS A 236 4.18 4.95 -16.33
CA LYS A 236 3.55 4.95 -15.00
C LYS A 236 3.14 6.35 -14.55
N LYS A 237 3.98 7.35 -14.79
CA LYS A 237 3.71 8.76 -14.48
C LYS A 237 2.52 9.30 -15.27
N GLN A 238 2.38 8.95 -16.55
CA GLN A 238 1.20 9.32 -17.34
C GLN A 238 -0.08 8.67 -16.81
N HIS A 239 -0.02 7.39 -16.43
CA HIS A 239 -1.15 6.71 -15.80
C HIS A 239 -1.55 7.38 -14.47
N ALA A 240 -0.58 7.69 -13.61
CA ALA A 240 -0.81 8.40 -12.35
C ALA A 240 -1.41 9.79 -12.58
N LYS A 241 -0.94 10.52 -13.59
CA LYS A 241 -1.46 11.84 -13.98
C LYS A 241 -2.92 11.78 -14.40
N HIS A 242 -3.27 10.82 -15.26
CA HIS A 242 -4.64 10.64 -15.72
C HIS A 242 -5.58 10.35 -14.53
N ARG A 243 -5.21 9.39 -13.68
CA ARG A 243 -6.00 9.07 -12.49
C ARG A 243 -6.15 10.25 -11.52
N LEU A 244 -5.09 11.05 -11.34
CA LEU A 244 -5.16 12.27 -10.53
C LEU A 244 -6.17 13.27 -11.10
N SER A 245 -6.23 13.42 -12.42
CA SER A 245 -7.22 14.27 -13.08
C SER A 245 -8.65 13.81 -12.82
N GLU A 246 -8.93 12.51 -12.98
CA GLU A 246 -10.25 11.94 -12.70
C GLU A 246 -10.66 12.15 -11.23
N LEU A 247 -9.73 11.92 -10.30
CA LEU A 247 -9.97 12.15 -8.87
C LEU A 247 -10.22 13.63 -8.56
N MET A 248 -9.52 14.53 -9.24
CA MET A 248 -9.74 15.98 -9.11
C MET A 248 -11.13 16.38 -9.59
N GLU A 249 -11.58 15.85 -10.73
CA GLU A 249 -12.93 16.11 -11.26
C GLU A 249 -14.01 15.61 -10.31
N VAL A 250 -13.90 14.38 -9.81
CA VAL A 250 -14.86 13.81 -8.84
C VAL A 250 -14.89 14.63 -7.55
N ARG A 251 -13.72 15.02 -7.03
CA ARG A 251 -13.61 15.82 -5.82
C ARG A 251 -14.24 17.21 -6.02
N ASN A 252 -13.93 17.89 -7.12
CA ASN A 252 -14.47 19.20 -7.43
C ASN A 252 -16.00 19.14 -7.62
N ALA A 253 -16.52 18.11 -8.28
CA ALA A 253 -17.95 17.91 -8.44
C ALA A 253 -18.68 17.76 -7.09
N VAL A 254 -18.05 17.17 -6.07
CA VAL A 254 -18.60 17.12 -4.70
C VAL A 254 -18.51 18.48 -4.02
N TYR A 255 -17.38 19.18 -4.14
CA TYR A 255 -17.20 20.53 -3.59
C TYR A 255 -18.22 21.54 -4.14
N ASP A 256 -18.39 21.60 -5.46
CA ASP A 256 -19.29 22.56 -6.14
C ASP A 256 -20.75 22.35 -5.75
N GLN A 257 -21.07 21.14 -5.30
CA GLN A 257 -22.40 20.72 -4.93
C GLN A 257 -22.71 20.88 -3.45
N MET A 258 -21.72 21.24 -2.62
CA MET A 258 -21.79 21.28 -1.16
C MET A 258 -22.02 22.70 -0.66
N ASP A 259 -22.74 22.84 0.46
CA ASP A 259 -22.91 24.13 1.12
C ASP A 259 -21.56 24.70 1.59
N PRO A 260 -21.21 25.96 1.26
CA PRO A 260 -19.92 26.56 1.63
C PRO A 260 -19.60 26.57 3.14
N SER A 261 -20.62 26.62 3.99
CA SER A 261 -20.44 26.54 5.44
C SER A 261 -19.94 25.16 5.88
N LEU A 262 -20.33 24.09 5.17
CA LEU A 262 -19.84 22.74 5.43
C LEU A 262 -18.38 22.58 4.97
N CYS A 263 -18.03 23.12 3.80
CA CYS A 263 -16.64 23.17 3.33
C CYS A 263 -15.71 23.84 4.35
N THR A 264 -16.17 24.95 4.95
CA THR A 264 -15.41 25.68 5.97
C THR A 264 -15.24 24.86 7.25
N ARG A 265 -16.29 24.17 7.71
CA ARG A 265 -16.24 23.26 8.87
C ARG A 265 -15.32 22.06 8.62
N MET A 266 -15.15 21.65 7.37
CA MET A 266 -14.33 20.52 6.99
C MET A 266 -12.85 20.83 6.80
N ALA A 267 -12.46 22.08 6.58
CA ALA A 267 -11.09 22.46 6.21
C ALA A 267 -10.03 21.77 7.09
N GLN A 268 -10.12 21.91 8.42
CA GLN A 268 -9.19 21.27 9.36
C GLN A 268 -9.18 19.74 9.28
N LEU A 269 -10.34 19.12 9.03
CA LEU A 269 -10.48 17.68 8.92
C LEU A 269 -9.89 17.15 7.61
N LEU A 270 -9.93 17.95 6.55
CA LEU A 270 -9.29 17.64 5.27
C LEU A 270 -7.78 17.84 5.35
N ASP A 271 -7.31 18.94 5.95
CA ASP A 271 -5.88 19.19 6.17
C ASP A 271 -5.24 18.06 6.99
N THR A 272 -5.85 17.72 8.13
CA THR A 272 -5.40 16.57 8.93
C THR A 272 -5.50 15.28 8.13
N GLY A 273 -6.52 15.14 7.30
CA GLY A 273 -6.65 14.05 6.33
C GLY A 273 -5.45 13.90 5.41
N GLY A 274 -5.00 14.99 4.78
CA GLY A 274 -3.84 15.03 3.90
C GLY A 274 -2.55 14.66 4.62
N GLU A 275 -2.33 15.17 5.84
CA GLU A 275 -1.18 14.79 6.67
C GLU A 275 -1.12 13.27 6.92
N LEU A 276 -2.28 12.64 7.12
CA LEU A 276 -2.35 11.19 7.32
C LEU A 276 -1.98 10.43 6.05
N ILE A 277 -2.50 10.86 4.90
CA ILE A 277 -2.14 10.26 3.61
C ILE A 277 -0.65 10.41 3.34
N ASN A 278 -0.04 11.54 3.71
CA ASN A 278 1.41 11.73 3.60
C ASN A 278 2.19 10.70 4.44
N SER A 279 1.72 10.39 5.65
CA SER A 279 2.31 9.35 6.51
C SER A 279 1.94 7.91 6.14
N GLU A 280 0.94 7.71 5.27
CA GLU A 280 0.46 6.39 4.86
C GLU A 280 1.57 5.60 4.11
N PRO A 281 1.79 4.31 4.40
CA PRO A 281 2.80 3.53 3.68
C PRO A 281 2.47 3.42 2.19
N MET A 282 3.46 3.54 1.31
CA MET A 282 3.25 3.58 -0.15
C MET A 282 2.47 2.36 -0.68
N LYS A 283 2.70 1.17 -0.10
CA LYS A 283 1.96 -0.05 -0.46
C LYS A 283 0.46 0.05 -0.15
N VAL A 284 0.09 0.73 0.95
CA VAL A 284 -1.30 0.95 1.33
C VAL A 284 -1.93 2.02 0.42
N THR A 285 -1.19 3.10 0.14
CA THR A 285 -1.61 4.14 -0.80
C THR A 285 -1.89 3.56 -2.18
N GLN A 286 -0.99 2.73 -2.71
CA GLN A 286 -1.16 2.05 -3.99
C GLN A 286 -2.40 1.14 -3.96
N LEU A 287 -2.50 0.27 -2.96
CA LEU A 287 -3.64 -0.64 -2.80
C LEU A 287 -4.96 0.12 -2.82
N LEU A 288 -5.11 1.14 -1.97
CA LEU A 288 -6.38 1.85 -1.82
C LEU A 288 -6.73 2.72 -3.01
N ALA A 289 -5.74 3.23 -3.73
CA ALA A 289 -5.98 3.99 -4.94
C ALA A 289 -6.37 3.09 -6.13
N ASP A 290 -5.99 1.81 -6.12
CA ASP A 290 -6.35 0.83 -7.15
C ASP A 290 -7.74 0.20 -6.93
N LEU A 291 -8.25 0.19 -5.69
CA LEU A 291 -9.64 -0.19 -5.44
C LEU A 291 -10.57 0.92 -5.95
N GLU A 292 -11.86 0.69 -6.19
CA GLU A 292 -12.77 1.72 -6.73
C GLU A 292 -13.66 2.37 -5.65
N LEU A 293 -13.91 3.69 -5.73
CA LEU A 293 -14.89 4.39 -4.88
C LEU A 293 -16.33 4.17 -5.38
N ARG A 294 -16.90 2.98 -5.17
CA ARG A 294 -18.20 2.59 -5.75
C ARG A 294 -19.43 3.24 -5.13
N TRP A 295 -19.39 3.53 -3.83
CA TRP A 295 -20.57 3.92 -3.06
C TRP A 295 -20.31 5.14 -2.21
N THR A 296 -21.33 5.96 -2.00
CA THR A 296 -21.25 7.08 -1.06
C THR A 296 -21.60 6.63 0.36
N PRO A 297 -21.15 7.35 1.40
CA PRO A 297 -21.53 7.05 2.79
C PRO A 297 -23.05 6.97 3.00
N ALA A 298 -23.84 7.78 2.28
CA ALA A 298 -25.30 7.75 2.37
C ALA A 298 -25.91 6.40 1.96
N GLN A 299 -25.23 5.61 1.14
CA GLN A 299 -25.73 4.31 0.69
C GLN A 299 -25.56 3.23 1.76
N PHE A 300 -24.55 3.33 2.62
CA PHE A 300 -24.21 2.27 3.57
C PHE A 300 -24.29 2.67 5.04
N LEU A 301 -24.32 3.96 5.40
CA LEU A 301 -24.46 4.41 6.78
C LEU A 301 -25.93 4.49 7.20
N MET A 302 -26.25 3.90 8.36
CA MET A 302 -27.57 3.89 8.98
C MET A 302 -27.52 4.66 10.30
N CYS A 303 -28.47 5.58 10.50
CA CYS A 303 -28.51 6.42 11.70
C CYS A 303 -28.99 5.65 12.95
N SER A 304 -29.92 4.71 12.79
CA SER A 304 -30.42 3.88 13.90
C SER A 304 -29.36 2.87 14.38
N SER A 305 -29.28 2.62 15.69
CA SER A 305 -28.40 1.61 16.28
C SER A 305 -29.06 0.23 16.45
N SER A 306 -30.34 0.06 16.08
CA SER A 306 -31.09 -1.19 16.26
C SER A 306 -30.63 -2.30 15.31
N LYS A 307 -30.52 -3.53 15.84
CA LYS A 307 -30.25 -4.75 15.08
C LYS A 307 -31.44 -5.12 14.19
N GLU A 308 -32.64 -4.97 14.72
CA GLU A 308 -33.91 -5.28 14.07
C GLU A 308 -34.14 -4.36 12.86
N ASN A 309 -33.92 -3.05 13.02
CA ASN A 309 -34.02 -2.09 11.92
C ASN A 309 -32.98 -2.37 10.83
N ALA A 310 -31.75 -2.77 11.22
CA ALA A 310 -30.73 -3.16 10.26
C ALA A 310 -31.17 -4.39 9.45
N ALA A 311 -31.68 -5.43 10.12
CA ALA A 311 -32.14 -6.64 9.45
C ALA A 311 -33.28 -6.33 8.46
N ASN A 312 -34.26 -5.52 8.88
CA ASN A 312 -35.36 -5.09 8.02
C ASN A 312 -34.86 -4.32 6.79
N ALA A 313 -33.92 -3.38 6.97
CA ALA A 313 -33.34 -2.61 5.87
C ALA A 313 -32.63 -3.52 4.85
N LEU A 314 -31.87 -4.52 5.30
CA LEU A 314 -31.18 -5.47 4.43
C LEU A 314 -32.14 -6.36 3.65
N ILE A 315 -33.22 -6.83 4.28
CA ILE A 315 -34.26 -7.62 3.62
C ILE A 315 -34.99 -6.79 2.56
N HIS A 316 -35.34 -5.54 2.89
CA HIS A 316 -35.94 -4.62 1.93
C HIS A 316 -35.01 -4.32 0.74
N ALA A 317 -33.71 -4.15 0.99
CA ALA A 317 -32.72 -3.98 -0.06
C ALA A 317 -32.66 -5.22 -0.98
N ARG A 318 -32.63 -6.43 -0.42
CA ARG A 318 -32.68 -7.69 -1.21
C ARG A 318 -33.92 -7.76 -2.10
N TYR A 319 -35.09 -7.42 -1.54
CA TYR A 319 -36.34 -7.40 -2.30
C TYR A 319 -36.31 -6.37 -3.43
N ARG A 320 -35.85 -5.14 -3.15
CA ARG A 320 -35.70 -4.06 -4.14
C ARG A 320 -34.80 -4.49 -5.30
N ILE A 321 -33.64 -5.10 -4.99
CA ILE A 321 -32.69 -5.61 -5.98
C ILE A 321 -33.36 -6.67 -6.88
N ALA A 322 -34.08 -7.62 -6.28
CA ALA A 322 -34.79 -8.66 -7.04
C ALA A 322 -35.90 -8.09 -7.94
N GLN A 323 -36.60 -7.03 -7.51
CA GLN A 323 -37.59 -6.34 -8.36
C GLN A 323 -36.93 -5.63 -9.55
N LEU A 324 -35.78 -4.97 -9.33
CA LEU A 324 -35.01 -4.34 -10.41
C LEU A 324 -34.52 -5.38 -11.42
N ASP A 325 -33.98 -6.51 -10.95
CA ASP A 325 -33.56 -7.61 -11.81
C ASP A 325 -34.71 -8.12 -12.67
N LYS A 326 -35.88 -8.33 -12.06
CA LYS A 326 -37.09 -8.75 -12.77
C LYS A 326 -37.51 -7.71 -13.82
N ALA A 327 -37.43 -6.42 -13.51
CA ALA A 327 -37.82 -5.34 -14.42
C ALA A 327 -36.90 -5.26 -15.65
N VAL A 328 -35.60 -5.57 -15.51
CA VAL A 328 -34.64 -5.62 -16.63
C VAL A 328 -34.48 -7.01 -17.24
N GLY A 329 -35.30 -7.99 -16.84
CA GLY A 329 -35.24 -9.37 -17.34
C GLY A 329 -34.00 -10.16 -16.91
N LEU A 330 -33.25 -9.68 -15.93
CA LEU A 330 -32.06 -10.35 -15.40
C LEU A 330 -32.49 -11.47 -14.44
N LYS A 331 -32.05 -12.70 -14.70
CA LYS A 331 -32.23 -13.84 -13.79
C LYS A 331 -30.89 -14.15 -13.12
N ARG A 332 -30.78 -13.85 -11.83
CA ARG A 332 -29.62 -14.20 -11.00
C ARG A 332 -30.07 -14.79 -9.67
N GLU A 333 -29.17 -15.55 -9.06
CA GLU A 333 -29.36 -16.04 -7.70
C GLU A 333 -29.45 -14.86 -6.70
N PRO A 334 -30.14 -15.05 -5.55
CA PRO A 334 -30.20 -14.05 -4.49
C PRO A 334 -28.81 -13.55 -4.13
N MET A 335 -28.65 -12.23 -4.14
CA MET A 335 -27.34 -11.62 -3.95
C MET A 335 -26.96 -11.57 -2.46
N ASP A 336 -25.85 -12.22 -2.14
CA ASP A 336 -25.18 -12.10 -0.85
C ASP A 336 -24.29 -10.85 -0.77
N GLY A 337 -23.94 -10.46 0.46
CA GLY A 337 -23.07 -9.32 0.69
C GLY A 337 -23.80 -7.98 0.63
N ILE A 338 -25.12 -7.98 0.83
CA ILE A 338 -25.89 -6.75 1.05
C ILE A 338 -25.58 -6.25 2.45
N PHE A 339 -25.19 -4.98 2.61
CA PHE A 339 -24.63 -4.51 3.87
C PHE A 339 -25.01 -3.07 4.24
N LEU A 340 -24.86 -2.76 5.53
CA LEU A 340 -24.88 -1.41 6.09
C LEU A 340 -24.00 -1.33 7.34
N ILE A 341 -23.61 -0.11 7.73
CA ILE A 341 -22.85 0.20 8.93
C ILE A 341 -23.67 1.12 9.82
N ARG A 342 -23.69 0.83 11.12
CA ARG A 342 -24.46 1.57 12.12
C ARG A 342 -23.69 1.72 13.43
N ALA A 343 -24.17 2.57 14.33
CA ALA A 343 -23.65 2.66 15.68
C ALA A 343 -23.96 1.37 16.45
N SER A 344 -23.02 0.95 17.31
CA SER A 344 -23.30 -0.14 18.24
C SER A 344 -24.18 0.35 19.38
N LYS A 345 -25.24 -0.41 19.69
CA LYS A 345 -26.09 -0.19 20.86
C LYS A 345 -25.42 -0.63 22.16
N SER A 346 -24.51 -1.61 22.08
CA SER A 346 -23.84 -2.21 23.24
C SER A 346 -22.51 -1.53 23.59
N TYR A 347 -21.83 -0.95 22.61
CA TYR A 347 -20.52 -0.32 22.77
C TYR A 347 -20.55 1.07 22.17
N THR A 348 -20.56 2.10 23.01
CA THR A 348 -20.74 3.48 22.55
C THR A 348 -19.62 3.94 21.61
N ASP A 349 -18.43 3.33 21.71
CA ASP A 349 -17.22 3.63 20.96
C ASP A 349 -17.03 2.81 19.67
N LYS A 350 -17.90 1.85 19.38
CA LYS A 350 -17.77 0.94 18.23
C LYS A 350 -18.89 1.13 17.21
N LEU A 351 -18.59 0.77 15.96
CA LEU A 351 -19.57 0.61 14.89
C LEU A 351 -19.90 -0.87 14.69
N VAL A 352 -20.94 -1.14 13.91
CA VAL A 352 -21.34 -2.50 13.55
C VAL A 352 -21.58 -2.58 12.04
N LEU A 353 -20.84 -3.45 11.37
CA LEU A 353 -21.20 -3.93 10.05
C LEU A 353 -22.34 -4.93 10.18
N SER A 354 -23.49 -4.64 9.57
CA SER A 354 -24.57 -5.61 9.41
C SER A 354 -24.59 -6.08 7.96
N VAL A 355 -24.50 -7.38 7.74
CA VAL A 355 -24.37 -7.98 6.39
C VAL A 355 -25.29 -9.19 6.26
N LEU A 356 -25.97 -9.27 5.12
CA LEU A 356 -26.81 -10.40 4.73
C LEU A 356 -26.00 -11.40 3.92
N HIS A 357 -25.99 -12.65 4.37
CA HIS A 357 -25.36 -13.79 3.70
C HIS A 357 -26.26 -15.03 3.87
N GLY A 358 -26.72 -15.59 2.76
CA GLY A 358 -27.83 -16.53 2.72
C GLY A 358 -29.10 -15.91 3.29
N GLU A 359 -29.70 -16.60 4.27
CA GLU A 359 -30.89 -16.13 5.00
C GLU A 359 -30.55 -15.51 6.37
N ARG A 360 -29.26 -15.31 6.68
CA ARG A 360 -28.82 -14.79 7.97
C ARG A 360 -28.24 -13.39 7.84
N VAL A 361 -28.71 -12.51 8.72
CA VAL A 361 -28.05 -11.22 8.98
C VAL A 361 -27.02 -11.42 10.09
N SER A 362 -25.77 -11.14 9.77
CA SER A 362 -24.64 -11.16 10.70
C SER A 362 -24.26 -9.74 11.11
N HIS A 363 -23.74 -9.59 12.33
CA HIS A 363 -23.35 -8.31 12.90
C HIS A 363 -21.91 -8.38 13.42
N CYS A 364 -21.01 -7.63 12.81
CA CYS A 364 -19.58 -7.63 13.14
C CYS A 364 -19.18 -6.28 13.74
N LEU A 365 -18.48 -6.29 14.88
CA LEU A 365 -17.99 -5.08 15.53
C LEU A 365 -16.82 -4.48 14.74
N ILE A 366 -16.94 -3.19 14.45
CA ILE A 366 -15.86 -2.38 13.87
C ILE A 366 -15.38 -1.46 14.98
N GLU A 367 -14.08 -1.48 15.23
CA GLU A 367 -13.43 -0.60 16.18
C GLU A 367 -12.54 0.42 15.48
N GLN A 368 -12.12 1.38 16.27
CA GLN A 368 -11.23 2.44 15.86
C GLN A 368 -10.04 2.51 16.80
N ASN A 369 -8.83 2.47 16.23
CA ASN A 369 -7.58 2.62 16.96
C ASN A 369 -6.65 3.64 16.28
N GLU A 370 -5.42 3.70 16.73
CA GLU A 370 -4.37 4.60 16.21
C GLU A 370 -3.85 4.24 14.80
N GLU A 371 -4.38 3.19 14.17
CA GLU A 371 -4.12 2.75 12.79
C GLU A 371 -5.35 2.95 11.87
N GLY A 372 -6.51 3.35 12.42
CA GLY A 372 -7.74 3.61 11.67
C GLY A 372 -8.90 2.71 12.09
N TRP A 373 -9.69 2.28 11.10
CA TRP A 373 -10.91 1.47 11.25
C TRP A 373 -10.70 0.03 10.83
N GLY A 374 -11.10 -0.92 11.67
CA GLY A 374 -10.96 -2.35 11.41
C GLY A 374 -11.95 -3.19 12.21
N PHE A 375 -12.04 -4.49 11.91
CA PHE A 375 -12.74 -5.42 12.81
C PHE A 375 -11.95 -5.59 14.11
N GLU A 376 -12.66 -5.92 15.18
CA GLU A 376 -12.04 -6.29 16.45
C GLU A 376 -11.04 -7.44 16.25
N HIS A 377 -9.81 -7.29 16.75
CA HIS A 377 -8.70 -8.24 16.57
C HIS A 377 -8.21 -8.44 15.11
N SER A 378 -8.53 -7.52 14.20
CA SER A 378 -8.01 -7.53 12.83
C SER A 378 -6.56 -7.03 12.74
N ASN A 379 -5.82 -7.49 11.74
CA ASN A 379 -4.52 -6.92 11.33
C ASN A 379 -4.64 -5.85 10.24
N VAL A 380 -5.87 -5.50 9.86
CA VAL A 380 -6.19 -4.55 8.79
C VAL A 380 -7.01 -3.41 9.38
N TYR A 381 -6.35 -2.25 9.51
CA TYR A 381 -6.97 -0.98 9.83
C TYR A 381 -6.80 -0.01 8.67
N LEU A 382 -7.84 0.77 8.41
CA LEU A 382 -7.99 1.62 7.24
C LEU A 382 -8.33 3.05 7.64
N THR A 383 -7.78 4.02 6.92
CA THR A 383 -7.82 5.45 7.31
C THR A 383 -9.24 5.96 7.54
N THR A 384 -10.21 5.49 6.76
CA THR A 384 -11.61 5.85 6.88
C THR A 384 -12.54 4.64 6.90
N ILE A 385 -13.76 4.83 7.40
CA ILE A 385 -14.85 3.87 7.27
C ILE A 385 -15.23 3.61 5.81
N HIS A 386 -14.98 4.60 4.93
CA HIS A 386 -15.13 4.43 3.49
C HIS A 386 -14.05 3.51 2.92
N ASP A 387 -12.79 3.72 3.28
CA ASP A 387 -11.69 2.82 2.92
C ASP A 387 -11.94 1.39 3.44
N PHE A 388 -12.49 1.26 4.64
CA PHE A 388 -12.97 -0.02 5.18
C PHE A 388 -13.95 -0.70 4.23
N VAL A 389 -14.99 0.00 3.80
CA VAL A 389 -15.98 -0.53 2.86
C VAL A 389 -15.33 -0.87 1.51
N ARG A 390 -14.46 0.01 0.99
CA ARG A 390 -13.74 -0.17 -0.28
C ARG A 390 -12.85 -1.42 -0.26
N TYR A 391 -12.16 -1.66 0.85
CA TYR A 391 -11.31 -2.85 1.04
C TYR A 391 -12.13 -4.14 1.11
N TYR A 392 -13.17 -4.21 1.94
CA TYR A 392 -14.00 -5.41 2.06
C TYR A 392 -14.98 -5.61 0.90
N ALA A 393 -15.10 -4.66 -0.02
CA ALA A 393 -15.71 -4.90 -1.33
C ALA A 393 -14.86 -5.86 -2.20
N HIS A 394 -13.56 -5.95 -1.93
CA HIS A 394 -12.61 -6.76 -2.69
C HIS A 394 -12.04 -7.93 -1.88
N ASN A 395 -12.13 -7.90 -0.56
CA ASN A 395 -11.63 -8.92 0.36
C ASN A 395 -12.77 -9.61 1.11
N SER A 396 -12.67 -10.94 1.28
CA SER A 396 -13.71 -11.73 1.96
C SER A 396 -13.80 -11.39 3.44
N LEU A 397 -15.00 -11.45 4.00
CA LEU A 397 -15.24 -11.32 5.44
C LEU A 397 -14.92 -12.61 6.21
N GLU A 398 -14.70 -13.73 5.53
CA GLU A 398 -14.39 -15.04 6.12
C GLU A 398 -13.17 -14.98 7.04
N THR A 399 -12.20 -14.12 6.75
CA THR A 399 -11.00 -13.91 7.57
C THR A 399 -11.28 -13.34 8.97
N HIS A 400 -12.48 -12.80 9.18
CA HIS A 400 -12.91 -12.22 10.47
C HIS A 400 -14.10 -12.96 11.08
N ALA A 401 -14.88 -13.65 10.26
CA ALA A 401 -15.98 -14.48 10.70
C ALA A 401 -16.20 -15.61 9.70
N ASP A 402 -15.80 -16.84 10.06
CA ASP A 402 -15.88 -18.04 9.20
C ASP A 402 -17.28 -18.28 8.60
N ALA A 403 -18.33 -17.82 9.27
CA ALA A 403 -19.72 -17.92 8.83
C ALA A 403 -20.10 -16.95 7.69
N ILE A 404 -19.27 -15.96 7.38
CA ILE A 404 -19.56 -14.88 6.42
C ILE A 404 -18.64 -15.03 5.20
N LYS A 405 -18.97 -15.96 4.32
CA LYS A 405 -18.19 -16.29 3.12
C LYS A 405 -18.53 -15.39 1.94
N THR A 406 -18.59 -14.08 2.19
CA THR A 406 -18.93 -13.09 1.17
C THR A 406 -18.10 -11.83 1.33
N LYS A 407 -18.10 -11.02 0.27
CA LYS A 407 -17.52 -9.67 0.23
C LYS A 407 -18.66 -8.67 0.36
N LEU A 408 -18.35 -7.40 0.61
CA LEU A 408 -19.34 -6.34 0.48
C LEU A 408 -19.69 -6.17 -1.00
N ARG A 409 -20.95 -6.42 -1.38
CA ARG A 409 -21.37 -6.39 -2.79
C ARG A 409 -22.32 -5.25 -3.11
N VAL A 410 -23.28 -4.96 -2.23
CA VAL A 410 -24.29 -3.92 -2.47
C VAL A 410 -24.67 -3.24 -1.16
N PRO A 411 -24.67 -1.90 -1.09
CA PRO A 411 -25.10 -1.20 0.10
C PRO A 411 -26.63 -1.23 0.24
N ALA A 412 -27.13 -1.15 1.48
CA ALA A 412 -28.56 -1.29 1.76
C ALA A 412 -29.43 -0.17 1.16
N PHE A 413 -28.89 1.05 1.07
CA PHE A 413 -29.63 2.23 0.66
C PHE A 413 -29.28 2.67 -0.78
N ASP A 414 -30.26 3.28 -1.44
CA ASP A 414 -30.12 3.84 -2.78
C ASP A 414 -29.28 5.12 -2.78
N VAL A 415 -28.84 5.52 -3.97
CA VAL A 415 -28.22 6.84 -4.17
C VAL A 415 -29.28 7.89 -3.83
N ALA A 416 -28.98 8.77 -2.89
CA ALA A 416 -29.88 9.87 -2.55
C ALA A 416 -29.97 10.86 -3.72
N THR A 417 -31.14 11.00 -4.34
CA THR A 417 -31.41 12.06 -5.31
C THR A 417 -31.70 13.37 -4.56
N LYS A 418 -31.01 14.45 -4.92
CA LYS A 418 -31.13 15.78 -4.28
C LYS A 418 -32.56 16.34 -4.23
N GLU A 419 -33.45 15.87 -5.10
CA GLU A 419 -34.80 16.42 -5.25
C GLU A 419 -35.78 16.05 -4.13
N ASP A 420 -35.49 15.05 -3.29
CA ASP A 420 -36.43 14.60 -2.25
C ASP A 420 -36.04 15.05 -0.84
N THR A 421 -35.71 16.33 -0.67
CA THR A 421 -35.47 16.94 0.66
C THR A 421 -36.73 17.00 1.52
N SER A 422 -37.90 16.84 0.88
CA SER A 422 -39.24 16.84 1.48
C SER A 422 -39.54 15.61 2.34
N LYS A 423 -38.80 14.51 2.14
CA LYS A 423 -38.97 13.28 2.92
C LYS A 423 -37.81 13.11 3.91
N PRO A 424 -38.08 12.60 5.13
CA PRO A 424 -37.01 12.19 6.03
C PRO A 424 -36.16 11.14 5.32
N MET A 425 -34.83 11.25 5.42
CA MET A 425 -33.92 10.27 4.81
C MET A 425 -34.25 8.91 5.42
N ARG A 426 -34.89 8.02 4.65
CA ARG A 426 -35.35 6.69 5.07
C ARG A 426 -34.20 5.70 5.34
N ASN A 427 -33.04 6.16 5.78
CA ASN A 427 -31.88 5.31 6.08
C ASN A 427 -31.97 4.73 7.50
N GLY A 428 -33.13 4.15 7.82
CA GLY A 428 -33.44 3.47 9.08
C GLY A 428 -34.80 3.91 9.66
N PRO A 429 -35.88 3.10 9.57
CA PRO A 429 -37.13 3.41 10.27
C PRO A 429 -36.90 3.51 11.78
N GLY A 430 -37.58 4.45 12.45
CA GLY A 430 -37.73 4.43 13.91
C GLY A 430 -36.79 5.32 14.73
N GLN A 431 -36.14 6.33 14.15
CA GLN A 431 -35.60 7.41 14.97
C GLN A 431 -36.67 8.49 15.14
N VAL A 432 -37.22 8.59 16.34
CA VAL A 432 -37.97 9.78 16.76
C VAL A 432 -36.90 10.80 17.14
N TRP A 433 -36.72 11.82 16.31
CA TRP A 433 -35.96 12.99 16.71
C TRP A 433 -36.77 13.67 17.82
N THR A 434 -36.41 13.45 19.07
CA THR A 434 -36.98 14.24 20.17
C THR A 434 -36.54 15.70 19.98
N PRO A 435 -37.46 16.68 20.09
CA PRO A 435 -37.20 18.11 19.85
C PRO A 435 -35.96 18.67 20.56
#